data_AF-M3DAJ2-F1
#
_entry.id   AF-M3DAJ2-F1
#
_cell.length_a   1.000
_cell.length_b   1.000
_cell.length_c   1.000
_cell.angle_alpha   90.00
_cell.angle_beta   90.00
_cell.angle_gamma   90.00
#
_symmetry.space_group_name_H-M   'P 1'
#
loop_
_entity.id
_entity.type
_entity.pdbx_description
1 polymer ?
#
loop_
_entity_poly.entity_id
_entity_poly.type
_entity_poly.pdbx_seq_one_letter_code
_entity_poly.pdbx_strand_id
1 'polypeptide(L)'
;MQSLRLERWATSLQQAPRNPRLRALGVCPYSSSSAAASASASTTARVPRRELQTRYQHHQTQWLHQRRGVASRRKASTSAAAEQVQQEEAQDWDGFATDGMVEVVVEEEPGKHSLNFPSHRQAVKSAKLAALHARLSLPTKLPLQTLARCLIDPSVDPRPGYNNAPLAVLGQELLGYYTTEWLICKYPRLPLSIIMAAAYGYLGNKTLNNMRLEWGVEAVAAPGPEVDAGLLQLKRTTPGNAMSEDGMNRVKDVEERPKQYKTYSSSIVHDDMFGQPQDFPALDHFDRKPYAGAPISRREQEVETASRDPDMADSIGVGVEDLEPEADAGRFALQPSSAVDMNTSPVILEDASAGFVRALAGALYLHAGTAAVKNFHKAHILSRHLPLHTMFSFRHPTQDLSKLCRREGWESPVARLISETGRLSRTPVFIVGVFSGNDKLGEGAGSSLNEGRVRAAADALRSWYLYSPMESQIVLPSEVEGSSSSDSGDNWKNAQGTTTTKKKWIPQYIDMGEIVA
;
A
#
# COMPACT_ATOMS: atom_id res chain seq x y z
N MET A 1 64.37 -25.65 -1.76
CA MET A 1 63.99 -25.77 -0.34
C MET A 1 63.71 -24.38 0.20
N GLN A 2 62.46 -24.09 0.54
CA GLN A 2 62.03 -23.24 1.65
C GLN A 2 60.49 -23.25 1.65
N SER A 3 59.91 -23.86 2.68
CA SER A 3 58.47 -23.99 2.88
C SER A 3 57.92 -22.73 3.54
N LEU A 4 56.95 -22.07 2.90
CA LEU A 4 56.23 -20.95 3.49
C LEU A 4 54.95 -21.48 4.18
N ARG A 5 54.92 -21.37 5.52
CA ARG A 5 53.77 -21.68 6.37
C ARG A 5 52.64 -20.67 6.12
N LEU A 6 51.54 -21.14 5.54
CA LEU A 6 50.24 -20.46 5.48
C LEU A 6 49.45 -20.74 6.77
N GLU A 7 49.76 -20.02 7.84
CA GLU A 7 48.95 -20.03 9.08
C GLU A 7 48.91 -18.60 9.62
N ARG A 8 48.05 -17.75 9.02
CA ARG A 8 47.74 -16.42 9.57
C ARG A 8 46.53 -15.71 8.97
N TRP A 9 45.52 -16.39 8.42
CA TRP A 9 44.28 -15.74 7.94
C TRP A 9 43.01 -16.42 8.49
N ALA A 10 42.93 -16.62 9.80
CA ALA A 10 41.73 -17.19 10.43
C ALA A 10 41.45 -16.65 11.84
N THR A 11 41.59 -15.35 12.09
CA THR A 11 41.22 -14.77 13.41
C THR A 11 40.60 -13.36 13.39
N SER A 12 40.14 -12.85 12.25
CA SER A 12 39.57 -11.48 12.18
C SER A 12 38.07 -11.37 11.86
N LEU A 13 37.32 -12.47 11.72
CA LEU A 13 35.90 -12.43 11.31
C LEU A 13 34.89 -13.03 12.31
N GLN A 14 35.19 -13.01 13.61
CA GLN A 14 34.19 -13.33 14.63
C GLN A 14 34.36 -12.47 15.89
N GLN A 15 34.09 -11.17 15.81
CA GLN A 15 33.82 -10.34 16.99
C GLN A 15 32.70 -9.35 16.69
N ALA A 16 31.47 -9.74 17.02
CA ALA A 16 30.37 -8.79 17.24
C ALA A 16 30.66 -7.95 18.51
N PRO A 17 30.16 -6.71 18.62
CA PRO A 17 30.45 -5.85 19.77
C PRO A 17 29.94 -6.49 21.07
N ARG A 18 30.87 -6.79 21.99
CA ARG A 18 30.60 -7.41 23.29
C ARG A 18 29.99 -6.37 24.25
N ASN A 19 28.71 -6.54 24.60
CA ASN A 19 28.08 -5.81 25.70
C ASN A 19 28.60 -6.35 27.06
N PRO A 20 29.09 -5.50 27.99
CA PRO A 20 29.67 -5.94 29.27
C PRO A 20 28.63 -6.34 30.34
N ARG A 21 27.34 -6.47 29.99
CA ARG A 21 26.24 -6.72 30.95
C ARG A 21 25.77 -8.18 31.06
N LEU A 22 26.40 -9.12 30.36
CA LEU A 22 26.00 -10.54 30.39
C LEU A 22 27.05 -11.46 31.04
N ARG A 23 27.66 -11.02 32.15
CA ARG A 23 28.63 -11.86 32.90
C ARG A 23 28.14 -12.36 34.26
N ALA A 24 26.86 -12.28 34.54
CA ALA A 24 26.26 -12.96 35.69
C ALA A 24 24.95 -13.58 35.23
N LEU A 25 24.67 -14.82 35.67
CA LEU A 25 23.59 -15.74 35.27
C LEU A 25 24.03 -16.87 34.33
N GLY A 26 25.08 -17.61 34.72
CA GLY A 26 25.15 -19.02 34.38
C GLY A 26 24.28 -19.81 35.35
N VAL A 27 23.13 -20.29 34.84
CA VAL A 27 22.33 -21.47 35.24
C VAL A 27 20.86 -21.18 34.86
N CYS A 28 20.35 -21.90 33.85
CA CYS A 28 18.93 -21.94 33.49
C CYS A 28 18.12 -22.57 34.65
N PRO A 29 17.03 -21.96 35.15
CA PRO A 29 16.21 -22.54 36.21
C PRO A 29 15.16 -23.55 35.71
N TYR A 30 15.16 -23.92 34.43
CA TYR A 30 14.24 -24.88 33.83
C TYR A 30 15.01 -25.92 33.01
N SER A 31 15.65 -26.88 33.70
CA SER A 31 16.02 -28.16 33.11
C SER A 31 15.71 -29.26 34.12
N SER A 32 14.61 -29.97 33.90
CA SER A 32 14.30 -31.21 34.60
C SER A 32 15.10 -32.34 33.95
N SER A 33 16.21 -32.75 34.57
CA SER A 33 16.79 -34.08 34.35
C SER A 33 16.98 -34.75 35.71
N SER A 34 16.38 -35.94 35.84
CA SER A 34 16.45 -36.80 37.01
C SER A 34 17.87 -37.36 37.23
N ALA A 35 18.31 -37.42 38.49
CA ALA A 35 19.05 -38.56 39.07
C ALA A 35 19.55 -38.27 40.50
N ALA A 36 19.18 -39.19 41.40
CA ALA A 36 19.78 -39.66 42.66
C ALA A 36 20.90 -38.86 43.39
N ALA A 37 20.62 -38.64 44.69
CA ALA A 37 21.45 -38.86 45.89
C ALA A 37 22.94 -38.42 45.92
N SER A 38 23.26 -37.47 46.81
CA SER A 38 24.08 -37.68 48.03
C SER A 38 24.55 -36.34 48.62
N ALA A 39 24.74 -36.33 49.94
CA ALA A 39 24.98 -35.17 50.78
C ALA A 39 26.36 -34.51 50.55
N SER A 40 26.42 -33.17 50.67
CA SER A 40 27.36 -32.45 51.54
C SER A 40 27.14 -30.94 51.44
N ALA A 41 27.21 -30.30 52.60
CA ALA A 41 26.92 -28.89 52.81
C ALA A 41 27.99 -27.97 52.20
N SER A 42 27.57 -26.91 51.51
CA SER A 42 28.29 -25.64 51.50
C SER A 42 27.31 -24.48 51.41
N THR A 43 27.44 -23.58 52.39
CA THR A 43 26.59 -22.42 52.63
C THR A 43 26.84 -21.35 51.58
N THR A 44 25.86 -21.11 50.70
CA THR A 44 25.71 -19.82 50.00
C THR A 44 24.28 -19.35 50.19
N ALA A 45 24.13 -18.27 50.96
CA ALA A 45 22.85 -17.70 51.36
C ALA A 45 22.04 -17.24 50.13
N ARG A 46 20.86 -17.85 49.92
CA ARG A 46 19.86 -17.34 48.98
C ARG A 46 19.24 -16.07 49.55
N VAL A 47 19.35 -14.97 48.81
CA VAL A 47 18.67 -13.71 49.10
C VAL A 47 17.14 -13.93 49.07
N PRO A 48 16.38 -13.55 50.12
CA PRO A 48 14.93 -13.75 50.15
C PRO A 48 14.23 -12.94 49.06
N ARG A 49 13.20 -13.54 48.44
CA ARG A 49 12.44 -13.00 47.30
C ARG A 49 11.84 -11.59 47.53
N ARG A 50 11.66 -11.19 48.80
CA ARG A 50 11.19 -9.84 49.18
C ARG A 50 12.22 -8.72 48.94
N GLU A 51 13.53 -9.01 49.05
CA GLU A 51 14.59 -8.02 48.81
C GLU A 51 14.78 -7.72 47.31
N LEU A 52 14.54 -8.70 46.45
CA LEU A 52 14.56 -8.48 44.99
C LEU A 52 13.43 -7.58 44.52
N GLN A 53 12.24 -7.70 45.13
CA GLN A 53 11.07 -6.92 44.77
C GLN A 53 11.17 -5.46 45.24
N THR A 54 11.74 -5.23 46.43
CA THR A 54 12.05 -3.88 46.92
C THR A 54 13.15 -3.20 46.11
N ARG A 55 14.19 -3.93 45.68
CA ARG A 55 15.21 -3.38 44.78
C ARG A 55 14.65 -2.98 43.41
N TYR A 56 13.69 -3.74 42.88
CA TYR A 56 13.03 -3.42 41.61
C TYR A 56 12.18 -2.15 41.72
N GLN A 57 11.43 -2.00 42.82
CA GLN A 57 10.64 -0.78 43.08
C GLN A 57 11.52 0.45 43.31
N HIS A 58 12.64 0.31 44.02
CA HIS A 58 13.59 1.39 44.26
C HIS A 58 14.27 1.88 42.96
N HIS A 59 14.49 0.97 42.00
CA HIS A 59 15.08 1.30 40.70
C HIS A 59 14.07 2.00 39.76
N GLN A 60 12.77 1.74 39.91
CA GLN A 60 11.71 2.45 39.17
C GLN A 60 11.46 3.86 39.72
N THR A 61 11.51 4.07 41.03
CA THR A 61 11.31 5.40 41.63
C THR A 61 12.49 6.34 41.37
N GLN A 62 13.74 5.85 41.37
CA GLN A 62 14.90 6.67 40.97
C GLN A 62 14.80 7.20 39.53
N TRP A 63 14.23 6.43 38.61
CA TRP A 63 14.03 6.84 37.21
C TRP A 63 12.98 7.95 37.06
N LEU A 64 11.95 7.99 37.91
CA LEU A 64 10.95 9.05 37.92
C LEU A 64 11.47 10.37 38.51
N HIS A 65 12.40 10.32 39.47
CA HIS A 65 12.99 11.51 40.09
C HIS A 65 14.12 12.16 39.26
N GLN A 66 14.81 11.41 38.38
CA GLN A 66 15.80 11.99 37.45
C GLN A 66 15.18 12.87 36.35
N ARG A 67 13.86 12.79 36.11
CA ARG A 67 13.14 13.67 35.19
C ARG A 67 12.56 14.93 35.83
N ARG A 68 12.75 15.16 37.14
CA ARG A 68 12.11 16.27 37.87
C ARG A 68 13.06 17.30 38.48
N GLY A 69 14.29 17.42 37.95
CA GLY A 69 15.27 18.34 38.53
C GLY A 69 16.25 18.95 37.54
N VAL A 70 15.76 19.70 36.53
CA VAL A 70 16.42 20.92 36.01
C VAL A 70 15.32 21.78 35.34
N ALA A 71 14.55 22.50 36.15
CA ALA A 71 13.80 23.66 35.67
C ALA A 71 14.78 24.85 35.59
N SER A 72 15.52 24.95 34.50
CA SER A 72 16.26 26.16 34.15
C SER A 72 15.76 26.64 32.80
N ARG A 73 15.17 27.83 32.82
CA ARG A 73 14.64 28.58 31.69
C ARG A 73 15.65 28.60 30.54
N ARG A 74 15.39 27.85 29.48
CA ARG A 74 16.00 28.08 28.17
C ARG A 74 14.88 28.53 27.23
N LYS A 75 14.84 29.84 26.98
CA LYS A 75 14.09 30.42 25.87
C LYS A 75 14.75 29.90 24.58
N ALA A 76 14.00 29.14 23.79
CA ALA A 76 14.34 28.85 22.41
C ALA A 76 13.02 28.79 21.62
N SER A 77 12.61 29.96 21.13
CA SER A 77 11.54 30.12 20.14
C SER A 77 12.09 31.06 19.08
N THR A 78 12.43 30.54 17.90
CA THR A 78 12.69 31.35 16.71
C THR A 78 11.51 31.31 15.73
N SER A 79 10.36 30.75 16.12
CA SER A 79 9.10 30.85 15.35
C SER A 79 8.19 32.00 15.79
N ALA A 80 8.32 32.48 17.04
CA ALA A 80 7.45 33.54 17.58
C ALA A 80 7.76 34.95 17.05
N ALA A 81 8.96 35.18 16.51
CA ALA A 81 9.33 36.49 15.97
C ALA A 81 8.73 36.75 14.57
N ALA A 82 8.43 35.69 13.80
CA ALA A 82 7.77 35.82 12.50
C ALA A 82 6.25 36.03 12.64
N GLU A 83 5.64 35.50 13.71
CA GLU A 83 4.23 35.72 14.02
C GLU A 83 3.95 37.17 14.45
N GLN A 84 4.87 37.82 15.16
CA GLN A 84 4.66 39.20 15.62
C GLN A 84 4.80 40.25 14.51
N VAL A 85 5.71 40.05 13.55
CA VAL A 85 5.92 41.00 12.43
C VAL A 85 4.81 40.90 11.37
N GLN A 86 4.11 39.76 11.26
CA GLN A 86 3.02 39.57 10.29
C GLN A 86 1.61 39.73 10.88
N GLN A 87 1.47 39.74 12.21
CA GLN A 87 0.22 40.10 12.88
C GLN A 87 -0.05 41.62 12.84
N GLU A 88 1.00 42.45 12.84
CA GLU A 88 0.87 43.91 12.73
C GLU A 88 0.40 44.33 11.32
N GLU A 89 0.80 43.65 10.25
CA GLU A 89 0.33 43.93 8.88
C GLU A 89 -1.11 43.44 8.60
N ALA A 90 -1.63 42.50 9.41
CA ALA A 90 -3.01 41.98 9.27
C ALA A 90 -4.04 42.74 10.12
N GLN A 91 -3.60 43.65 10.99
CA GLN A 91 -4.45 44.45 11.87
C GLN A 91 -4.94 45.77 11.23
N ASP A 92 -4.44 46.13 10.06
CA ASP A 92 -4.69 47.45 9.44
C ASP A 92 -5.93 47.48 8.52
N TRP A 93 -6.82 46.47 8.57
CA TRP A 93 -8.05 46.50 7.75
C TRP A 93 -9.39 46.14 8.39
N ASP A 94 -9.57 46.38 9.69
CA ASP A 94 -10.90 46.39 10.32
C ASP A 94 -11.13 47.73 11.05
N GLY A 95 -11.52 48.74 10.28
CA GLY A 95 -11.92 50.04 10.79
C GLY A 95 -13.37 50.36 10.43
N PHE A 96 -14.34 49.73 11.11
CA PHE A 96 -15.65 50.33 11.43
C PHE A 96 -16.51 49.37 12.30
N ALA A 97 -16.49 49.53 13.62
CA ALA A 97 -17.65 49.30 14.49
C ALA A 97 -17.32 49.74 15.93
N THR A 98 -18.23 50.53 16.49
CA THR A 98 -18.14 51.27 17.74
C THR A 98 -18.27 50.41 19.00
N ASP A 99 -17.74 50.96 20.09
CA ASP A 99 -17.88 50.60 21.51
C ASP A 99 -19.21 49.92 21.91
N GLY A 100 -19.07 48.82 22.66
CA GLY A 100 -20.16 48.18 23.39
C GLY A 100 -19.71 46.84 23.97
N MET A 101 -19.38 46.82 25.26
CA MET A 101 -19.21 45.59 26.03
C MET A 101 -20.48 44.73 25.93
N VAL A 102 -20.42 43.66 25.15
CA VAL A 102 -21.38 42.57 25.17
C VAL A 102 -20.56 41.29 25.31
N GLU A 103 -20.76 40.55 26.41
CA GLU A 103 -20.37 39.15 26.50
C GLU A 103 -21.03 38.41 25.34
N VAL A 104 -20.26 38.11 24.29
CA VAL A 104 -20.70 37.23 23.22
C VAL A 104 -20.69 35.81 23.78
N VAL A 105 -21.81 35.41 24.36
CA VAL A 105 -22.20 34.01 24.40
C VAL A 105 -22.30 33.58 22.94
N VAL A 106 -21.35 32.76 22.49
CA VAL A 106 -21.42 32.13 21.17
C VAL A 106 -22.58 31.14 21.23
N GLU A 107 -23.75 31.58 20.77
CA GLU A 107 -24.84 30.65 20.45
C GLU A 107 -24.37 29.77 19.28
N GLU A 108 -24.10 28.50 19.57
CA GLU A 108 -23.79 27.50 18.55
C GLU A 108 -25.04 27.28 17.67
N GLU A 109 -25.01 27.83 16.46
CA GLU A 109 -25.96 27.51 15.40
C GLU A 109 -26.12 25.98 15.28
N PRO A 110 -27.33 25.41 15.53
CA PRO A 110 -27.53 23.97 15.55
C PRO A 110 -27.45 23.41 14.12
N GLY A 111 -26.26 22.95 13.70
CA GLY A 111 -26.09 22.26 12.43
C GLY A 111 -24.70 22.30 11.80
N LYS A 112 -23.76 23.13 12.27
CA LYS A 112 -22.37 23.12 11.78
C LYS A 112 -21.50 22.28 12.70
N HIS A 113 -21.36 20.98 12.40
CA HIS A 113 -20.36 20.15 13.05
C HIS A 113 -18.96 20.78 12.88
N SER A 114 -18.24 20.92 13.98
CA SER A 114 -16.86 21.41 14.00
C SER A 114 -15.96 20.53 13.14
N LEU A 115 -14.98 21.14 12.47
CA LEU A 115 -14.00 20.40 11.66
C LEU A 115 -13.01 19.69 12.60
N ASN A 116 -12.79 18.40 12.37
CA ASN A 116 -11.79 17.60 13.11
C ASN A 116 -10.36 17.77 12.55
N PHE A 117 -10.14 18.72 11.63
CA PHE A 117 -8.90 18.93 10.89
C PHE A 117 -8.73 20.43 10.55
N PRO A 118 -7.51 20.91 10.27
CA PRO A 118 -7.25 22.30 9.93
C PRO A 118 -7.99 22.73 8.67
N SER A 119 -8.50 23.95 8.66
CA SER A 119 -9.21 24.48 7.50
C SER A 119 -8.28 24.61 6.28
N HIS A 120 -8.84 24.46 5.07
CA HIS A 120 -8.09 24.64 3.82
C HIS A 120 -7.43 26.03 3.69
N ARG A 121 -7.98 27.07 4.35
CA ARG A 121 -7.36 28.40 4.41
C ARG A 121 -6.11 28.40 5.30
N GLN A 122 -6.13 27.70 6.43
CA GLN A 122 -4.96 27.52 7.29
C GLN A 122 -3.86 26.69 6.60
N ALA A 123 -4.25 25.73 5.75
CA ALA A 123 -3.30 24.89 5.03
C ALA A 123 -2.30 25.69 4.16
N VAL A 124 -2.71 26.83 3.60
CA VAL A 124 -1.81 27.69 2.79
C VAL A 124 -0.66 28.25 3.63
N LYS A 125 -0.86 28.43 4.94
CA LYS A 125 0.17 28.95 5.87
C LYS A 125 1.15 27.87 6.33
N SER A 126 0.92 26.60 5.99
CA SER A 126 1.76 25.49 6.43
C SER A 126 3.11 25.46 5.70
N ALA A 127 4.20 25.63 6.45
CA ALA A 127 5.55 25.45 5.93
C ALA A 127 5.84 24.00 5.53
N LYS A 128 5.24 23.01 6.22
CA LYS A 128 5.42 21.59 5.92
C LYS A 128 4.82 21.22 4.56
N LEU A 129 3.64 21.75 4.23
CA LEU A 129 3.01 21.56 2.92
C LEU A 129 3.82 22.19 1.79
N ALA A 130 4.28 23.43 1.96
CA ALA A 130 5.11 24.11 0.97
C ALA A 130 6.44 23.34 0.74
N ALA A 131 7.07 22.86 1.81
CA ALA A 131 8.29 22.06 1.72
C ALA A 131 8.06 20.72 1.00
N LEU A 132 6.93 20.06 1.26
CA LEU A 132 6.57 18.81 0.57
C LEU A 132 6.33 19.02 -0.92
N HIS A 133 5.58 20.07 -1.27
CA HIS A 133 5.28 20.43 -2.65
C HIS A 133 6.58 20.65 -3.44
N ALA A 134 7.52 21.40 -2.87
CA ALA A 134 8.84 21.65 -3.46
C ALA A 134 9.70 20.37 -3.55
N ARG A 135 9.74 19.54 -2.50
CA ARG A 135 10.55 18.31 -2.44
C ARG A 135 10.16 17.31 -3.52
N LEU A 136 8.86 17.16 -3.77
CA LEU A 136 8.33 16.26 -4.80
C LEU A 136 8.29 16.91 -6.19
N SER A 137 8.76 18.16 -6.32
CA SER A 137 8.73 18.91 -7.58
C SER A 137 7.34 18.91 -8.24
N LEU A 138 6.29 19.07 -7.42
CA LEU A 138 4.91 19.03 -7.89
C LEU A 138 4.62 20.23 -8.82
N PRO A 139 3.74 20.07 -9.82
CA PRO A 139 3.37 21.17 -10.69
C PRO A 139 2.68 22.29 -9.90
N THR A 140 2.95 23.54 -10.27
CA THR A 140 2.31 24.73 -9.66
C THR A 140 0.78 24.77 -9.86
N LYS A 141 0.27 24.01 -10.83
CA LYS A 141 -1.17 23.80 -11.05
C LYS A 141 -1.86 23.07 -9.89
N LEU A 142 -1.11 22.30 -9.10
CA LEU A 142 -1.64 21.60 -7.94
C LEU A 142 -1.54 22.53 -6.72
N PRO A 143 -2.67 23.02 -6.19
CA PRO A 143 -2.68 23.97 -5.08
C PRO A 143 -2.41 23.28 -3.74
N LEU A 144 -1.88 24.02 -2.77
CA LEU A 144 -1.56 23.50 -1.43
C LEU A 144 -2.80 22.98 -0.68
N GLN A 145 -3.97 23.53 -0.97
CA GLN A 145 -5.25 23.12 -0.40
C GLN A 145 -5.63 21.68 -0.81
N THR A 146 -5.45 21.33 -2.10
CA THR A 146 -5.69 19.96 -2.56
C THR A 146 -4.65 19.00 -1.97
N LEU A 147 -3.40 19.45 -1.86
CA LEU A 147 -2.34 18.67 -1.23
C LEU A 147 -2.64 18.38 0.25
N ALA A 148 -3.17 19.36 0.99
CA ALA A 148 -3.65 19.18 2.36
C ALA A 148 -4.78 18.16 2.43
N ARG A 149 -5.74 18.22 1.51
CA ARG A 149 -6.82 17.23 1.42
C ARG A 149 -6.31 15.81 1.22
N CYS A 150 -5.24 15.60 0.44
CA CYS A 150 -4.64 14.27 0.26
C CYS A 150 -4.13 13.66 1.59
N LEU A 151 -3.77 14.48 2.58
CA LEU A 151 -3.26 14.05 3.90
C LEU A 151 -4.37 13.75 4.92
N ILE A 152 -5.63 13.97 4.57
CA ILE A 152 -6.78 13.70 5.44
C ILE A 152 -7.38 12.35 5.07
N ASP A 153 -7.18 11.35 5.93
CA ASP A 153 -7.75 10.01 5.76
C ASP A 153 -9.26 9.98 6.06
N PRO A 154 -10.06 9.13 5.39
CA PRO A 154 -11.49 8.95 5.70
C PRO A 154 -11.78 8.61 7.16
N SER A 155 -10.83 8.05 7.92
CA SER A 155 -10.99 7.79 9.35
C SER A 155 -11.13 9.05 10.21
N VAL A 156 -10.73 10.22 9.70
CA VAL A 156 -10.82 11.52 10.40
C VAL A 156 -12.13 12.24 10.09
N ASP A 157 -12.51 12.25 8.81
CA ASP A 157 -13.79 12.78 8.35
C ASP A 157 -14.40 11.83 7.30
N PRO A 158 -15.58 11.25 7.56
CA PRO A 158 -16.26 10.36 6.60
C PRO A 158 -16.80 11.12 5.38
N ARG A 159 -16.92 12.45 5.43
CA ARG A 159 -17.48 13.27 4.33
C ARG A 159 -16.57 13.20 3.09
N PRO A 160 -17.08 12.74 1.93
CA PRO A 160 -16.28 12.56 0.71
C PRO A 160 -15.61 13.85 0.19
N GLY A 161 -16.21 15.02 0.46
CA GLY A 161 -15.69 16.32 0.02
C GLY A 161 -14.42 16.77 0.76
N TYR A 162 -14.16 16.23 1.96
CA TYR A 162 -13.10 16.70 2.85
C TYR A 162 -11.97 15.69 3.04
N ASN A 163 -12.21 14.41 2.74
CA ASN A 163 -11.20 13.36 2.84
C ASN A 163 -10.52 13.06 1.49
N ASN A 164 -9.48 12.24 1.57
CA ASN A 164 -8.67 11.79 0.44
C ASN A 164 -9.24 10.55 -0.29
N ALA A 165 -10.30 9.92 0.23
CA ALA A 165 -10.84 8.67 -0.30
C ALA A 165 -11.19 8.70 -1.81
N PRO A 166 -11.94 9.69 -2.34
CA PRO A 166 -12.25 9.72 -3.78
C PRO A 166 -11.01 9.94 -4.64
N LEU A 167 -10.03 10.71 -4.15
CA LEU A 167 -8.76 10.92 -4.85
C LEU A 167 -7.91 9.64 -4.84
N ALA A 168 -7.94 8.90 -3.74
CA ALA A 168 -7.21 7.65 -3.58
C ALA A 168 -7.73 6.56 -4.51
N VAL A 169 -9.05 6.45 -4.70
CA VAL A 169 -9.64 5.50 -5.67
C VAL A 169 -9.12 5.80 -7.08
N LEU A 170 -9.22 7.07 -7.52
CA LEU A 170 -8.74 7.47 -8.84
C LEU A 170 -7.23 7.19 -9.02
N GLY A 171 -6.42 7.54 -8.03
CA GLY A 171 -4.99 7.29 -8.10
C GLY A 171 -4.63 5.81 -8.07
N GLN A 172 -5.36 4.99 -7.32
CA GLN A 172 -5.17 3.55 -7.28
C GLN A 172 -5.36 2.93 -8.66
N GLU A 173 -6.44 3.29 -9.37
CA GLU A 173 -6.68 2.84 -10.74
C GLU A 173 -5.57 3.29 -11.71
N LEU A 174 -5.17 4.56 -11.67
CA LEU A 174 -4.12 5.09 -12.55
C LEU A 174 -2.77 4.42 -12.31
N LEU A 175 -2.35 4.30 -11.05
CA LEU A 175 -1.09 3.66 -10.69
C LEU A 175 -1.11 2.16 -11.01
N GLY A 176 -2.23 1.49 -10.73
CA GLY A 176 -2.45 0.09 -11.06
C GLY A 176 -2.31 -0.15 -12.56
N TYR A 177 -3.04 0.62 -13.37
CA TYR A 177 -3.00 0.56 -14.83
C TYR A 177 -1.58 0.80 -15.39
N TYR A 178 -0.89 1.86 -14.97
CA TYR A 178 0.47 2.16 -15.47
C TYR A 178 1.51 1.13 -15.03
N THR A 179 1.33 0.48 -13.87
CA THR A 179 2.25 -0.55 -13.39
C THR A 179 2.03 -1.86 -14.11
N THR A 180 0.79 -2.28 -14.31
CA THR A 180 0.45 -3.54 -14.98
C THR A 180 0.75 -3.47 -16.48
N GLU A 181 0.46 -2.35 -17.16
CA GLU A 181 0.83 -2.18 -18.57
C GLU A 181 2.35 -2.32 -18.76
N TRP A 182 3.13 -1.74 -17.84
CA TRP A 182 4.58 -1.78 -17.90
C TRP A 182 5.11 -3.18 -17.65
N LEU A 183 4.57 -3.90 -16.66
CA LEU A 183 4.95 -5.27 -16.35
C LEU A 183 4.66 -6.20 -17.54
N ILE A 184 3.48 -6.09 -18.16
CA ILE A 184 3.07 -6.95 -19.28
C ILE A 184 3.88 -6.64 -20.54
N CYS A 185 4.10 -5.37 -20.87
CA CYS A 185 4.89 -5.02 -22.06
C CYS A 185 6.38 -5.37 -21.89
N LYS A 186 6.91 -5.28 -20.68
CA LYS A 186 8.31 -5.60 -20.39
C LYS A 186 8.57 -7.10 -20.22
N TYR A 187 7.64 -7.83 -19.62
CA TYR A 187 7.73 -9.26 -19.35
C TYR A 187 6.45 -9.97 -19.83
N PRO A 188 6.27 -10.15 -21.14
CA PRO A 188 4.99 -10.61 -21.70
C PRO A 188 4.65 -12.07 -21.39
N ARG A 189 5.63 -12.86 -20.91
CA ARG A 189 5.45 -14.27 -20.51
C ARG A 189 5.24 -14.44 -19.00
N LEU A 190 5.15 -13.35 -18.23
CA LEU A 190 5.11 -13.44 -16.78
C LEU A 190 3.81 -14.12 -16.29
N PRO A 191 3.89 -15.14 -15.41
CA PRO A 191 2.71 -15.73 -14.77
C PRO A 191 1.83 -14.70 -14.07
N LEU A 192 0.51 -14.89 -14.13
CA LEU A 192 -0.47 -13.96 -13.54
C LEU A 192 -0.26 -13.77 -12.03
N SER A 193 0.03 -14.85 -11.31
CA SER A 193 0.35 -14.83 -9.88
C SER A 193 1.53 -13.92 -9.55
N ILE A 194 2.53 -13.89 -10.43
CA ILE A 194 3.73 -13.08 -10.29
C ILE A 194 3.47 -11.65 -10.74
N ILE A 195 2.63 -11.41 -11.75
CA ILE A 195 2.17 -10.06 -12.11
C ILE A 195 1.47 -9.41 -10.92
N MET A 196 0.51 -10.09 -10.27
CA MET A 196 -0.19 -9.59 -9.09
C MET A 196 0.77 -9.34 -7.90
N ALA A 197 1.68 -10.27 -7.64
CA ALA A 197 2.70 -10.11 -6.59
C ALA A 197 3.68 -8.97 -6.90
N ALA A 198 4.06 -8.78 -8.16
CA ALA A 198 4.93 -7.70 -8.60
C ALA A 198 4.22 -6.35 -8.50
N ALA A 199 2.95 -6.26 -8.92
CA ALA A 199 2.11 -5.08 -8.74
C ALA A 199 1.99 -4.72 -7.24
N TYR A 200 1.77 -5.70 -6.36
CA TYR A 200 1.80 -5.49 -4.92
C TYR A 200 3.19 -5.08 -4.40
N GLY A 201 4.27 -5.59 -5.00
CA GLY A 201 5.64 -5.18 -4.69
C GLY A 201 5.94 -3.72 -5.04
N TYR A 202 5.24 -3.14 -6.02
CA TYR A 202 5.36 -1.73 -6.40
C TYR A 202 4.36 -0.81 -5.69
N LEU A 203 3.11 -1.26 -5.49
CA LEU A 203 1.97 -0.44 -5.04
C LEU A 203 1.33 -0.92 -3.73
N GLY A 204 1.87 -1.95 -3.10
CA GLY A 204 1.34 -2.50 -1.85
C GLY A 204 1.53 -1.53 -0.69
N ASN A 205 0.66 -1.62 0.32
CA ASN A 205 0.57 -0.62 1.40
C ASN A 205 1.91 -0.42 2.14
N LYS A 206 2.68 -1.49 2.34
CA LYS A 206 4.04 -1.44 2.92
C LYS A 206 5.01 -0.61 2.09
N THR A 207 4.97 -0.75 0.77
CA THR A 207 5.86 -0.04 -0.14
C THR A 207 5.50 1.44 -0.21
N LEU A 208 4.21 1.76 -0.26
CA LEU A 208 3.72 3.14 -0.23
C LEU A 208 3.98 3.83 1.12
N ASN A 209 3.94 3.09 2.23
CA ASN A 209 4.36 3.62 3.54
C ASN A 209 5.86 3.98 3.57
N ASN A 210 6.71 3.14 2.98
CA ASN A 210 8.13 3.45 2.86
C ASN A 210 8.35 4.69 1.98
N MET A 211 7.59 4.84 0.89
CA MET A 211 7.64 6.05 0.07
C MET A 211 7.21 7.30 0.84
N ARG A 212 6.13 7.22 1.63
CA ARG A 212 5.71 8.31 2.53
C ARG A 212 6.85 8.73 3.48
N LEU A 213 7.54 7.75 4.07
CA LEU A 213 8.68 7.99 4.96
C LEU A 213 9.84 8.66 4.21
N GLU A 214 10.18 8.19 3.01
CA GLU A 214 11.21 8.77 2.14
C GLU A 214 10.86 10.23 1.77
N TRP A 215 9.58 10.53 1.58
CA TRP A 215 9.10 11.89 1.31
C TRP A 215 9.03 12.78 2.55
N GLY A 216 9.36 12.27 3.75
CA GLY A 216 9.36 13.04 4.99
C GLY A 216 7.96 13.49 5.45
N VAL A 217 6.91 12.76 5.09
CA VAL A 217 5.55 12.99 5.61
C VAL A 217 5.42 12.29 6.94
N GLU A 218 5.28 13.06 8.01
CA GLU A 218 5.06 12.53 9.36
C GLU A 218 3.56 12.26 9.59
N ALA A 219 3.26 11.29 10.46
CA ALA A 219 1.89 10.96 10.82
C ALA A 219 1.54 11.58 12.17
N VAL A 220 0.33 12.12 12.26
CA VAL A 220 -0.20 12.76 13.46
C VAL A 220 -0.48 11.71 14.54
N ALA A 221 -0.30 12.09 15.80
CA ALA A 221 -0.61 11.25 16.95
C ALA A 221 -2.14 11.10 17.17
N ALA A 222 -2.86 12.24 17.19
CA ALA A 222 -4.31 12.30 17.25
C ALA A 222 -4.81 13.41 16.29
N PRO A 223 -5.82 13.16 15.44
CA PRO A 223 -6.33 14.17 14.51
C PRO A 223 -7.03 15.31 15.27
N GLY A 224 -6.88 16.55 14.78
CA GLY A 224 -7.49 17.74 15.37
C GLY A 224 -7.26 19.02 14.54
N PRO A 225 -8.07 20.07 14.74
CA PRO A 225 -7.94 21.36 14.05
C PRO A 225 -6.66 22.15 14.40
N GLU A 226 -6.07 21.87 15.56
CA GLU A 226 -4.81 22.48 16.04
C GLU A 226 -3.57 21.94 15.31
N VAL A 227 -3.72 20.84 14.58
CA VAL A 227 -2.61 20.15 13.94
C VAL A 227 -2.26 20.83 12.62
N ASP A 228 -0.96 20.89 12.32
CA ASP A 228 -0.48 21.40 11.03
C ASP A 228 -1.02 20.53 9.86
N ALA A 229 -1.53 21.17 8.82
CA ALA A 229 -2.11 20.54 7.64
C ALA A 229 -1.08 19.71 6.83
N GLY A 230 0.22 19.92 7.06
CA GLY A 230 1.29 19.15 6.41
C GLY A 230 1.59 17.79 7.02
N LEU A 231 0.78 17.32 7.97
CA LEU A 231 0.92 16.01 8.61
C LEU A 231 -0.19 15.07 8.17
N LEU A 232 0.13 13.77 8.04
CA LEU A 232 -0.86 12.74 7.70
C LEU A 232 -1.79 12.50 8.89
N GLN A 233 -3.06 12.86 8.72
CA GLN A 233 -4.09 12.76 9.76
C GLN A 233 -4.86 11.46 9.58
N LEU A 234 -4.83 10.61 10.61
CA LEU A 234 -5.60 9.38 10.68
C LEU A 234 -6.00 9.09 12.13
N LYS A 235 -7.12 8.38 12.30
CA LYS A 235 -7.48 7.76 13.57
C LYS A 235 -6.78 6.40 13.65
N ARG A 236 -5.70 6.30 14.45
CA ARG A 236 -4.86 5.10 14.50
C ARG A 236 -5.56 3.93 15.18
N THR A 237 -5.43 2.74 14.59
CA THR A 237 -5.76 1.49 15.28
C THR A 237 -4.88 1.29 16.49
N THR A 238 -5.45 0.74 17.56
CA THR A 238 -4.67 0.26 18.70
C THR A 238 -3.84 -0.95 18.24
N PRO A 239 -2.52 -1.00 18.54
CA PRO A 239 -1.67 -2.08 18.07
C PRO A 239 -2.17 -3.44 18.59
N GLY A 240 -2.29 -4.44 17.70
CA GLY A 240 -2.91 -5.76 17.90
C GLY A 240 -2.31 -6.69 18.97
N ASN A 241 -1.48 -6.17 19.87
CA ASN A 241 -1.29 -6.77 21.19
C ASN A 241 -2.48 -6.50 22.13
N ALA A 242 -3.43 -5.67 21.72
CA ALA A 242 -4.72 -5.52 22.38
C ALA A 242 -5.50 -6.86 22.36
N MET A 243 -6.13 -7.18 23.49
CA MET A 243 -7.09 -8.27 23.56
C MET A 243 -8.28 -7.94 22.64
N SER A 244 -8.92 -8.96 22.06
CA SER A 244 -10.19 -8.80 21.34
C SER A 244 -11.25 -8.19 22.25
N GLU A 245 -12.38 -7.74 21.68
CA GLU A 245 -13.50 -7.19 22.48
C GLU A 245 -13.99 -8.20 23.53
N ASP A 246 -13.86 -9.49 23.25
CA ASP A 246 -14.15 -10.58 24.20
C ASP A 246 -13.15 -10.65 25.37
N GLY A 247 -11.95 -10.07 25.23
CA GLY A 247 -10.92 -10.08 26.28
C GLY A 247 -10.22 -11.43 26.47
N MET A 248 -10.60 -12.49 25.74
CA MET A 248 -9.99 -13.83 25.85
C MET A 248 -8.89 -14.08 24.82
N ASN A 249 -9.07 -13.62 23.58
CA ASN A 249 -8.13 -13.88 22.49
C ASN A 249 -7.41 -12.59 22.13
N ARG A 250 -6.18 -12.68 21.61
CA ARG A 250 -5.59 -11.49 20.96
C ARG A 250 -6.27 -11.33 19.61
N VAL A 251 -6.42 -10.10 19.12
CA VAL A 251 -7.01 -9.84 17.80
C VAL A 251 -6.33 -10.66 16.69
N LYS A 252 -5.02 -10.90 16.80
CA LYS A 252 -4.24 -11.73 15.87
C LYS A 252 -4.52 -13.25 15.95
N ASP A 253 -5.09 -13.72 17.05
CA ASP A 253 -5.34 -15.14 17.35
C ASP A 253 -6.82 -15.51 17.07
N VAL A 254 -7.64 -14.55 16.65
CA VAL A 254 -9.00 -14.78 16.15
C VAL A 254 -8.87 -15.49 14.80
N GLU A 255 -9.36 -16.73 14.70
CA GLU A 255 -9.23 -17.57 13.51
C GLU A 255 -9.78 -16.85 12.26
N GLU A 256 -8.90 -16.65 11.28
CA GLU A 256 -9.29 -16.22 9.94
C GLU A 256 -10.24 -17.25 9.32
N ARG A 257 -11.18 -16.77 8.48
CA ARG A 257 -12.17 -17.59 7.76
C ARG A 257 -11.51 -18.82 7.10
N PRO A 258 -12.24 -19.95 6.97
CA PRO A 258 -11.70 -21.15 6.34
C PRO A 258 -11.14 -20.84 4.95
N LYS A 259 -9.90 -21.28 4.71
CA LYS A 259 -9.21 -21.08 3.43
C LYS A 259 -9.99 -21.77 2.32
N GLN A 260 -10.69 -20.99 1.51
CA GLN A 260 -11.33 -21.49 0.29
C GLN A 260 -10.29 -21.60 -0.83
N TYR A 261 -10.35 -22.70 -1.58
CA TYR A 261 -9.53 -22.83 -2.78
C TYR A 261 -10.02 -21.84 -3.83
N LYS A 262 -9.10 -20.98 -4.31
CA LYS A 262 -9.38 -19.99 -5.33
C LYS A 262 -8.46 -20.20 -6.54
N THR A 263 -9.01 -19.99 -7.73
CA THR A 263 -8.25 -20.02 -8.98
C THR A 263 -7.82 -18.62 -9.39
N TYR A 264 -6.64 -18.47 -9.99
CA TYR A 264 -6.16 -17.17 -10.47
C TYR A 264 -7.08 -16.55 -11.53
N SER A 265 -7.77 -17.35 -12.35
CA SER A 265 -8.75 -16.83 -13.31
C SER A 265 -9.94 -16.16 -12.63
N SER A 266 -10.48 -16.75 -11.54
CA SER A 266 -11.54 -16.12 -10.76
C SER A 266 -11.08 -14.85 -10.04
N SER A 267 -9.79 -14.78 -9.69
CA SER A 267 -9.19 -13.63 -9.01
C SER A 267 -9.22 -12.36 -9.86
N ILE A 268 -9.07 -12.47 -11.19
CA ILE A 268 -9.12 -11.31 -12.11
C ILE A 268 -10.44 -10.55 -12.01
N VAL A 269 -11.57 -11.26 -11.79
CA VAL A 269 -12.91 -10.67 -11.79
C VAL A 269 -13.39 -10.33 -10.38
N HIS A 270 -13.06 -11.17 -9.39
CA HIS A 270 -13.65 -11.11 -8.06
C HIS A 270 -12.74 -10.53 -6.98
N ASP A 271 -11.44 -10.42 -7.22
CA ASP A 271 -10.49 -9.84 -6.27
C ASP A 271 -10.10 -8.41 -6.64
N ASP A 272 -9.43 -7.75 -5.71
CA ASP A 272 -8.70 -6.51 -5.96
C ASP A 272 -7.54 -6.74 -6.95
N MET A 273 -6.94 -5.67 -7.46
CA MET A 273 -5.83 -5.67 -8.42
C MET A 273 -4.59 -6.47 -7.96
N PHE A 274 -4.48 -6.76 -6.67
CA PHE A 274 -3.40 -7.55 -6.06
C PHE A 274 -3.77 -9.02 -5.82
N GLY A 275 -4.96 -9.47 -6.26
CA GLY A 275 -5.47 -10.81 -6.01
C GLY A 275 -5.86 -11.07 -4.56
N GLN A 276 -6.11 -10.01 -3.79
CA GLN A 276 -6.63 -10.11 -2.42
C GLN A 276 -8.16 -10.13 -2.46
N PRO A 277 -8.82 -10.97 -1.64
CA PRO A 277 -10.26 -10.93 -1.51
C PRO A 277 -10.64 -9.54 -1.04
N GLN A 278 -11.36 -8.82 -1.88
CA GLN A 278 -12.03 -7.62 -1.44
C GLN A 278 -13.15 -8.11 -0.51
N ASP A 279 -13.27 -7.52 0.67
CA ASP A 279 -14.48 -7.63 1.49
C ASP A 279 -15.60 -6.89 0.74
N PHE A 280 -15.98 -7.40 -0.43
CA PHE A 280 -17.33 -7.23 -0.90
C PHE A 280 -18.16 -7.84 0.20
N PRO A 281 -18.99 -7.05 0.89
CA PRO A 281 -20.03 -7.66 1.68
C PRO A 281 -20.77 -8.57 0.73
N ALA A 282 -21.10 -9.76 1.21
CA ALA A 282 -21.72 -10.82 0.43
C ALA A 282 -22.70 -10.25 -0.60
N LEU A 283 -22.79 -10.91 -1.76
CA LEU A 283 -23.61 -10.63 -2.95
C LEU A 283 -25.05 -10.09 -2.76
N ASP A 284 -25.51 -9.88 -1.54
CA ASP A 284 -26.65 -9.06 -1.09
C ASP A 284 -26.43 -7.53 -1.33
N HIS A 285 -25.30 -7.13 -1.93
CA HIS A 285 -24.88 -5.73 -2.11
C HIS A 285 -25.16 -5.10 -3.48
N PHE A 286 -26.14 -5.65 -4.22
CA PHE A 286 -26.84 -4.85 -5.23
C PHE A 286 -27.70 -3.73 -4.60
N ASP A 287 -27.88 -3.73 -3.27
CA ASP A 287 -28.64 -2.73 -2.49
C ASP A 287 -27.79 -1.61 -1.85
N ARG A 288 -26.50 -1.46 -2.21
CA ARG A 288 -25.81 -0.22 -1.85
C ARG A 288 -26.47 0.93 -2.59
N LYS A 289 -27.08 1.86 -1.84
CA LYS A 289 -27.62 3.11 -2.39
C LYS A 289 -26.56 3.71 -3.33
N PRO A 290 -26.90 3.95 -4.61
CA PRO A 290 -25.96 4.57 -5.54
C PRO A 290 -25.39 5.85 -4.92
N TYR A 291 -24.13 6.17 -5.23
CA TYR A 291 -23.55 7.44 -4.80
C TYR A 291 -24.46 8.59 -5.27
N ALA A 292 -24.57 9.66 -4.48
CA ALA A 292 -25.44 10.78 -4.80
C ALA A 292 -25.14 11.31 -6.22
N GLY A 293 -26.09 11.13 -7.14
CA GLY A 293 -25.96 11.52 -8.55
C GLY A 293 -25.70 10.39 -9.56
N ALA A 294 -25.60 9.13 -9.14
CA ALA A 294 -25.52 8.03 -10.10
C ALA A 294 -26.85 7.86 -10.88
N PRO A 295 -26.82 7.65 -12.21
CA PRO A 295 -28.03 7.36 -12.97
C PRO A 295 -28.61 6.01 -12.53
N ILE A 296 -29.78 6.02 -11.89
CA ILE A 296 -30.48 4.82 -11.46
C ILE A 296 -31.33 4.35 -12.64
N SER A 297 -31.04 3.17 -13.20
CA SER A 297 -31.99 2.48 -14.08
C SER A 297 -33.17 2.01 -13.23
N ARG A 298 -34.33 2.65 -13.36
CA ARG A 298 -35.55 2.27 -12.65
C ARG A 298 -35.98 0.89 -13.12
N ARG A 299 -35.93 -0.11 -12.24
CA ARG A 299 -36.52 -1.43 -12.48
C ARG A 299 -37.97 -1.36 -12.02
N GLU A 300 -38.91 -1.35 -12.97
CA GLU A 300 -40.34 -1.46 -12.66
C GLU A 300 -40.62 -2.87 -12.15
N GLN A 301 -40.70 -3.05 -10.83
CA GLN A 301 -41.50 -4.09 -10.18
C GLN A 301 -41.37 -3.97 -8.68
N GLU A 302 -42.38 -3.35 -8.06
CA GLU A 302 -42.84 -3.62 -6.69
C GLU A 302 -44.19 -2.89 -6.55
N VAL A 303 -45.25 -3.56 -7.00
CA VAL A 303 -46.61 -3.21 -6.59
C VAL A 303 -46.79 -3.89 -5.24
N GLU A 304 -46.68 -3.09 -4.18
CA GLU A 304 -47.06 -3.50 -2.84
C GLU A 304 -48.53 -3.95 -2.84
N THR A 305 -48.74 -5.17 -2.35
CA THR A 305 -50.05 -5.74 -2.07
C THR A 305 -50.72 -4.98 -0.93
N ALA A 306 -51.46 -3.94 -1.26
CA ALA A 306 -52.41 -3.29 -0.36
C ALA A 306 -53.82 -3.85 -0.64
N SER A 307 -54.33 -4.60 0.33
CA SER A 307 -55.74 -4.95 0.61
C SER A 307 -56.80 -4.42 -0.37
N ARG A 308 -57.46 -5.35 -1.07
CA ARG A 308 -58.76 -5.10 -1.70
C ARG A 308 -59.73 -6.24 -1.36
N ASP A 309 -60.75 -5.88 -0.60
CA ASP A 309 -61.97 -6.68 -0.38
C ASP A 309 -62.66 -6.95 -1.72
N PRO A 310 -63.25 -8.14 -1.95
CA PRO A 310 -64.00 -8.43 -3.16
C PRO A 310 -65.48 -8.18 -2.87
N ASP A 311 -66.07 -7.14 -3.46
CA ASP A 311 -67.51 -7.07 -3.79
C ASP A 311 -67.83 -5.70 -4.42
N MET A 312 -68.04 -5.66 -5.75
CA MET A 312 -69.07 -4.90 -6.47
C MET A 312 -68.73 -4.74 -7.95
N ALA A 313 -69.75 -4.95 -8.76
CA ALA A 313 -69.76 -5.05 -10.21
C ALA A 313 -69.80 -3.68 -10.94
N ASP A 314 -69.63 -3.79 -12.26
CA ASP A 314 -70.09 -2.88 -13.32
C ASP A 314 -69.61 -1.43 -13.33
N SER A 315 -68.85 -1.06 -14.36
CA SER A 315 -69.44 -0.44 -15.56
C SER A 315 -68.38 0.19 -16.47
N ILE A 316 -68.63 0.05 -17.77
CA ILE A 316 -67.93 0.68 -18.88
C ILE A 316 -68.29 2.16 -18.91
N GLY A 317 -67.28 3.04 -18.99
CA GLY A 317 -67.46 4.48 -19.15
C GLY A 317 -66.32 5.11 -19.92
N VAL A 318 -66.53 5.28 -21.23
CA VAL A 318 -65.71 6.08 -22.14
C VAL A 318 -65.90 7.57 -21.82
N GLY A 319 -64.81 8.33 -21.77
CA GLY A 319 -64.84 9.78 -21.62
C GLY A 319 -63.46 10.38 -21.80
N VAL A 320 -63.12 10.69 -23.05
CA VAL A 320 -61.96 11.45 -23.48
C VAL A 320 -62.22 12.91 -23.17
N GLU A 321 -61.31 13.60 -22.48
CA GLU A 321 -61.08 15.04 -22.69
C GLU A 321 -59.70 15.47 -22.13
N ASP A 322 -58.99 16.12 -23.03
CA ASP A 322 -57.98 17.18 -22.86
C ASP A 322 -56.52 16.87 -22.45
N LEU A 323 -55.69 16.98 -23.49
CA LEU A 323 -54.25 17.13 -23.52
C LEU A 323 -53.84 18.55 -23.10
N GLU A 324 -53.04 18.67 -22.04
CA GLU A 324 -51.99 19.69 -21.90
C GLU A 324 -50.66 18.99 -21.62
N PRO A 325 -49.54 19.34 -22.29
CA PRO A 325 -48.25 18.74 -22.01
C PRO A 325 -47.60 19.52 -20.87
N GLU A 326 -47.94 19.18 -19.62
CA GLU A 326 -47.11 19.55 -18.49
C GLU A 326 -45.77 18.82 -18.64
N ALA A 327 -44.77 19.54 -19.14
CA ALA A 327 -43.39 19.10 -19.11
C ALA A 327 -42.97 18.97 -17.64
N ASP A 328 -43.16 17.77 -17.09
CA ASP A 328 -42.59 17.36 -15.81
C ASP A 328 -41.07 17.31 -15.99
N ALA A 329 -40.45 18.48 -15.91
CA ALA A 329 -39.05 18.64 -15.63
C ALA A 329 -38.82 17.99 -14.26
N GLY A 330 -38.66 16.67 -14.28
CA GLY A 330 -38.49 15.83 -13.11
C GLY A 330 -37.46 16.49 -12.22
N ARG A 331 -37.93 17.12 -11.15
CA ARG A 331 -37.08 17.67 -10.11
C ARG A 331 -36.28 16.48 -9.62
N PHE A 332 -34.98 16.45 -9.94
CA PHE A 332 -34.03 15.58 -9.28
C PHE A 332 -34.10 15.91 -7.80
N ALA A 333 -34.96 15.21 -7.06
CA ALA A 333 -35.08 15.33 -5.64
C ALA A 333 -33.75 14.82 -5.08
N LEU A 334 -32.84 15.77 -4.78
CA LEU A 334 -31.69 15.50 -3.95
C LEU A 334 -32.24 14.86 -2.68
N GLN A 335 -31.93 13.58 -2.46
CA GLN A 335 -32.24 12.96 -1.18
C GLN A 335 -31.68 13.89 -0.10
N PRO A 336 -32.45 14.24 0.94
CA PRO A 336 -31.91 15.01 2.05
C PRO A 336 -30.68 14.26 2.55
N SER A 337 -29.54 14.96 2.61
CA SER A 337 -28.27 14.37 3.04
C SER A 337 -28.51 13.64 4.35
N SER A 338 -28.55 12.31 4.31
CA SER A 338 -28.59 11.50 5.53
C SER A 338 -27.46 11.99 6.42
N ALA A 339 -27.77 12.34 7.67
CA ALA A 339 -26.76 12.78 8.63
C ALA A 339 -25.60 11.77 8.60
N VAL A 340 -24.42 12.22 8.18
CA VAL A 340 -23.27 11.34 8.03
C VAL A 340 -22.81 10.98 9.44
N ASP A 341 -22.86 9.70 9.80
CA ASP A 341 -22.35 9.20 11.06
C ASP A 341 -20.86 9.54 11.19
N MET A 342 -20.50 10.38 12.15
CA MET A 342 -19.11 10.82 12.38
C MET A 342 -18.24 9.75 13.05
N ASN A 343 -18.85 8.64 13.49
CA ASN A 343 -18.16 7.53 14.14
C ASN A 343 -17.46 6.65 13.10
N THR A 344 -16.21 6.98 12.78
CA THR A 344 -15.42 6.21 11.81
C THR A 344 -14.51 5.17 12.48
N SER A 345 -14.31 4.05 11.79
CA SER A 345 -13.39 2.99 12.19
C SER A 345 -11.92 3.46 12.14
N PRO A 346 -11.09 3.05 13.11
CA PRO A 346 -9.67 3.37 13.07
C PRO A 346 -8.94 2.60 11.97
N VAL A 347 -7.87 3.17 11.42
CA VAL A 347 -7.10 2.64 10.29
C VAL A 347 -5.62 2.43 10.67
N ILE A 348 -4.97 1.47 10.03
CA ILE A 348 -3.53 1.20 10.21
C ILE A 348 -2.74 2.29 9.47
N LEU A 349 -1.59 2.68 10.03
CA LEU A 349 -0.73 3.71 9.43
C LEU A 349 -0.31 3.36 7.98
N GLU A 350 -0.05 2.08 7.70
CA GLU A 350 0.30 1.60 6.36
C GLU A 350 -0.82 1.88 5.34
N ASP A 351 -2.08 1.65 5.72
CA ASP A 351 -3.23 1.85 4.84
C ASP A 351 -3.48 3.34 4.60
N ALA A 352 -3.43 4.17 5.64
CA ALA A 352 -3.56 5.62 5.50
C ALA A 352 -2.44 6.22 4.65
N SER A 353 -1.20 5.69 4.79
CA SER A 353 -0.07 6.12 3.96
C SER A 353 -0.24 5.74 2.49
N ALA A 354 -0.79 4.56 2.22
CA ALA A 354 -1.11 4.11 0.88
C ALA A 354 -2.22 4.98 0.28
N GLY A 355 -3.26 5.27 1.05
CA GLY A 355 -4.34 6.19 0.70
C GLY A 355 -3.81 7.59 0.32
N PHE A 356 -2.88 8.14 1.10
CA PHE A 356 -2.24 9.42 0.77
C PHE A 356 -1.48 9.40 -0.56
N VAL A 357 -0.62 8.39 -0.79
CA VAL A 357 0.18 8.33 -2.03
C VAL A 357 -0.73 8.16 -3.26
N ARG A 358 -1.75 7.30 -3.15
CA ARG A 358 -2.77 7.13 -4.19
C ARG A 358 -3.53 8.45 -4.40
N ALA A 359 -3.97 9.11 -3.34
CA ALA A 359 -4.68 10.38 -3.43
C ALA A 359 -3.85 11.49 -4.08
N LEU A 360 -2.52 11.51 -3.84
CA LEU A 360 -1.62 12.44 -4.50
C LEU A 360 -1.57 12.21 -6.01
N ALA A 361 -1.49 10.94 -6.45
CA ALA A 361 -1.54 10.60 -7.88
C ALA A 361 -2.89 11.00 -8.52
N GLY A 362 -4.01 10.78 -7.82
CA GLY A 362 -5.33 11.22 -8.27
C GLY A 362 -5.48 12.75 -8.33
N ALA A 363 -4.96 13.47 -7.34
CA ALA A 363 -4.94 14.94 -7.35
C ALA A 363 -4.08 15.49 -8.49
N LEU A 364 -2.91 14.88 -8.74
CA LEU A 364 -2.05 15.23 -9.87
C LEU A 364 -2.76 15.05 -11.20
N TYR A 365 -3.53 13.97 -11.36
CA TYR A 365 -4.34 13.73 -12.54
C TYR A 365 -5.34 14.86 -12.78
N LEU A 366 -6.11 15.24 -11.76
CA LEU A 366 -7.15 16.26 -11.88
C LEU A 366 -6.61 17.66 -12.20
N HIS A 367 -5.45 18.02 -11.63
CA HIS A 367 -4.89 19.36 -11.80
C HIS A 367 -3.92 19.50 -12.98
N ALA A 368 -3.13 18.45 -13.28
CA ALA A 368 -2.04 18.50 -14.25
C ALA A 368 -2.18 17.51 -15.42
N GLY A 369 -3.16 16.62 -15.38
CA GLY A 369 -3.48 15.67 -16.46
C GLY A 369 -2.62 14.39 -16.45
N THR A 370 -2.85 13.54 -17.45
CA THR A 370 -2.21 12.22 -17.63
C THR A 370 -0.69 12.28 -17.67
N ALA A 371 -0.12 13.24 -18.41
CA ALA A 371 1.33 13.35 -18.59
C ALA A 371 2.08 13.57 -17.26
N ALA A 372 1.51 14.35 -16.35
CA ALA A 372 2.10 14.60 -15.04
C ALA A 372 2.12 13.33 -14.18
N VAL A 373 1.03 12.55 -14.20
CA VAL A 373 0.92 11.30 -13.44
C VAL A 373 1.87 10.24 -13.98
N LYS A 374 2.02 10.10 -15.31
CA LYS A 374 2.98 9.17 -15.92
C LYS A 374 4.43 9.51 -15.54
N ASN A 375 4.78 10.79 -15.56
CA ASN A 375 6.10 11.24 -15.12
C ASN A 375 6.33 10.95 -13.64
N PHE A 376 5.33 11.20 -12.80
CA PHE A 376 5.36 10.90 -11.38
C PHE A 376 5.52 9.39 -11.11
N HIS A 377 4.73 8.55 -11.78
CA HIS A 377 4.81 7.09 -11.69
C HIS A 377 6.18 6.56 -12.12
N LYS A 378 6.70 7.03 -13.26
CA LYS A 378 8.05 6.67 -13.73
C LYS A 378 9.14 7.08 -12.75
N ALA A 379 9.04 8.28 -12.18
CA ALA A 379 10.06 8.84 -11.31
C ALA A 379 10.07 8.22 -9.89
N HIS A 380 8.91 7.86 -9.34
CA HIS A 380 8.80 7.47 -7.92
C HIS A 380 8.45 6.00 -7.70
N ILE A 381 7.73 5.37 -8.63
CA ILE A 381 7.27 3.97 -8.51
C ILE A 381 8.17 3.05 -9.33
N LEU A 382 8.28 3.28 -10.65
CA LEU A 382 9.09 2.42 -11.53
C LEU A 382 10.61 2.57 -11.34
N SER A 383 11.06 3.67 -10.72
CA SER A 383 12.48 3.86 -10.38
C SER A 383 12.97 2.86 -9.32
N ARG A 384 12.06 2.18 -8.61
CA ARG A 384 12.38 1.18 -7.61
C ARG A 384 12.74 -0.15 -8.26
N HIS A 385 13.82 -0.78 -7.77
CA HIS A 385 14.25 -2.09 -8.25
C HIS A 385 13.50 -3.22 -7.52
N LEU A 386 12.77 -4.04 -8.28
CA LEU A 386 12.05 -5.21 -7.78
C LEU A 386 12.65 -6.49 -8.39
N PRO A 387 13.29 -7.37 -7.57
CA PRO A 387 13.89 -8.60 -8.09
C PRO A 387 12.82 -9.66 -8.41
N LEU A 388 12.30 -9.66 -9.65
CA LEU A 388 11.24 -10.60 -10.07
C LEU A 388 11.67 -12.08 -9.97
N HIS A 389 12.95 -12.39 -10.19
CA HIS A 389 13.46 -13.77 -10.14
C HIS A 389 13.28 -14.46 -8.78
N THR A 390 13.19 -13.70 -7.68
CA THR A 390 12.98 -14.24 -6.33
C THR A 390 11.51 -14.52 -6.02
N MET A 391 10.58 -14.03 -6.84
CA MET A 391 9.14 -14.21 -6.64
C MET A 391 8.65 -15.58 -7.13
N PHE A 392 9.41 -16.26 -7.99
CA PHE A 392 9.05 -17.57 -8.53
C PHE A 392 9.20 -18.67 -7.48
N SER A 393 8.10 -19.36 -7.20
CA SER A 393 8.07 -20.60 -6.41
C SER A 393 7.55 -21.75 -7.29
N PHE A 394 8.44 -22.68 -7.65
CA PHE A 394 8.08 -23.84 -8.47
C PHE A 394 7.88 -25.07 -7.60
N ARG A 395 6.75 -25.77 -7.80
CA ARG A 395 6.48 -27.03 -7.10
C ARG A 395 7.19 -28.21 -7.76
N HIS A 396 7.10 -28.33 -9.08
CA HIS A 396 7.63 -29.47 -9.86
C HIS A 396 8.31 -29.01 -11.17
N PRO A 397 9.42 -28.26 -11.11
CA PRO A 397 9.98 -27.56 -12.27
C PRO A 397 10.45 -28.49 -13.41
N THR A 398 10.82 -29.73 -13.11
CA THR A 398 11.23 -30.70 -14.15
C THR A 398 10.04 -31.16 -15.00
N GLN A 399 8.86 -31.32 -14.41
CA GLN A 399 7.64 -31.68 -15.13
C GLN A 399 7.14 -30.48 -15.94
N ASP A 400 7.15 -29.30 -15.34
CA ASP A 400 6.75 -28.05 -15.98
C ASP A 400 7.62 -27.76 -17.20
N LEU A 401 8.95 -27.94 -17.10
CA LEU A 401 9.86 -27.77 -18.23
C LEU A 401 9.65 -28.82 -19.34
N SER A 402 9.34 -30.06 -18.98
CA SER A 402 9.01 -31.12 -19.96
C SER A 402 7.75 -30.78 -20.74
N LYS A 403 6.73 -30.25 -20.05
CA LYS A 403 5.50 -29.74 -20.68
C LYS A 403 5.77 -28.52 -21.55
N LEU A 404 6.64 -27.59 -21.11
CA LEU A 404 7.06 -26.45 -21.92
C LEU A 404 7.67 -26.92 -23.25
N CYS A 405 8.67 -27.80 -23.19
CA CYS A 405 9.33 -28.31 -24.38
C CYS A 405 8.34 -29.01 -25.32
N ARG A 406 7.40 -29.79 -24.77
CA ARG A 406 6.33 -30.41 -25.57
C ARG A 406 5.41 -29.39 -26.23
N ARG A 407 5.05 -28.31 -25.53
CA ARG A 407 4.18 -27.24 -26.04
C ARG A 407 4.84 -26.47 -27.17
N GLU A 408 6.12 -26.13 -27.02
CA GLU A 408 6.90 -25.37 -28.02
C GLU A 408 7.43 -26.26 -29.16
N GLY A 409 7.22 -27.58 -29.10
CA GLY A 409 7.69 -28.53 -30.11
C GLY A 409 9.20 -28.84 -30.06
N TRP A 410 9.83 -28.61 -28.91
CA TRP A 410 11.24 -28.91 -28.67
C TRP A 410 11.48 -30.36 -28.26
N GLU A 411 12.72 -30.82 -28.40
CA GLU A 411 13.14 -32.12 -27.88
C GLU A 411 12.98 -32.18 -26.35
N SER A 412 12.76 -33.39 -25.82
CA SER A 412 12.58 -33.55 -24.39
C SER A 412 13.82 -33.10 -23.60
N PRO A 413 13.63 -32.38 -22.47
CA PRO A 413 14.75 -31.82 -21.73
C PRO A 413 15.55 -32.91 -21.03
N VAL A 414 16.85 -32.98 -21.29
CA VAL A 414 17.79 -33.93 -20.69
C VAL A 414 18.78 -33.19 -19.79
N ALA A 415 18.85 -33.59 -18.53
CA ALA A 415 19.83 -33.05 -17.58
C ALA A 415 21.19 -33.74 -17.75
N ARG A 416 22.24 -32.96 -17.99
CA ARG A 416 23.63 -33.41 -18.14
C ARG A 416 24.51 -32.76 -17.07
N LEU A 417 25.47 -33.51 -16.55
CA LEU A 417 26.47 -32.97 -15.64
C LEU A 417 27.51 -32.16 -16.44
N ILE A 418 27.69 -30.88 -16.13
CA ILE A 418 28.67 -30.01 -16.79
C ILE A 418 30.02 -30.13 -16.09
N SER A 419 30.02 -29.97 -14.77
CA SER A 419 31.21 -30.09 -13.94
C SER A 419 30.86 -30.51 -12.53
N GLU A 420 31.80 -31.16 -11.85
CA GLU A 420 31.63 -31.54 -10.45
C GLU A 420 32.91 -31.35 -9.66
N THR A 421 32.73 -31.10 -8.37
CA THR A 421 33.84 -31.04 -7.41
C THR A 421 33.42 -31.63 -6.07
N GLY A 422 34.36 -32.31 -5.41
CA GLY A 422 34.18 -32.81 -4.05
C GLY A 422 33.07 -33.85 -3.87
N ARG A 423 32.81 -34.72 -4.87
CA ARG A 423 31.71 -35.72 -4.85
C ARG A 423 31.58 -36.53 -3.56
N LEU A 424 32.70 -36.92 -2.95
CA LEU A 424 32.75 -37.70 -1.69
C LEU A 424 33.07 -36.83 -0.46
N SER A 425 32.85 -35.52 -0.55
CA SER A 425 33.00 -34.59 0.58
C SER A 425 31.66 -34.34 1.26
N ARG A 426 31.68 -33.66 2.41
CA ARG A 426 30.46 -33.23 3.12
C ARG A 426 29.65 -32.19 2.33
N THR A 427 30.33 -31.39 1.50
CA THR A 427 29.75 -30.28 0.74
C THR A 427 30.19 -30.37 -0.71
N PRO A 428 29.74 -31.40 -1.46
CA PRO A 428 29.99 -31.51 -2.89
C PRO A 428 29.29 -30.37 -3.64
N VAL A 429 29.78 -30.06 -4.84
CA VAL A 429 29.12 -29.11 -5.74
C VAL A 429 29.02 -29.76 -7.12
N PHE A 430 27.80 -29.92 -7.59
CA PHE A 430 27.48 -30.43 -8.92
C PHE A 430 26.85 -29.31 -9.74
N ILE A 431 27.45 -29.00 -10.88
CA ILE A 431 26.89 -28.07 -11.87
C ILE A 431 26.20 -28.91 -12.94
N VAL A 432 24.88 -28.80 -13.00
CA VAL A 432 24.03 -29.54 -13.92
C VAL A 432 23.43 -28.55 -14.92
N GLY A 433 23.47 -28.89 -16.21
CA GLY A 433 22.78 -28.17 -17.26
C GLY A 433 21.61 -28.98 -17.79
N VAL A 434 20.50 -28.33 -18.12
CA VAL A 434 19.38 -28.95 -18.84
C VAL A 434 19.47 -28.56 -20.31
N PHE A 435 19.46 -29.56 -21.19
CA PHE A 435 19.59 -29.39 -22.64
C PHE A 435 18.33 -29.89 -23.35
N SER A 436 17.92 -29.21 -24.41
CA SER A 436 17.00 -29.75 -25.42
C SER A 436 17.81 -29.93 -26.71
N GLY A 437 18.05 -31.18 -27.09
CA GLY A 437 19.03 -31.53 -28.13
C GLY A 437 20.44 -31.04 -27.81
N ASN A 438 20.85 -29.97 -28.51
CA ASN A 438 22.15 -29.31 -28.38
C ASN A 438 22.09 -28.00 -27.58
N ASP A 439 20.90 -27.42 -27.40
CA ASP A 439 20.73 -26.11 -26.80
C ASP A 439 20.64 -26.22 -25.28
N LYS A 440 21.45 -25.43 -24.56
CA LYS A 440 21.42 -25.35 -23.10
C LYS A 440 20.29 -24.41 -22.68
N LEU A 441 19.25 -24.95 -22.06
CA LEU A 441 18.09 -24.18 -21.60
C LEU A 441 18.33 -23.48 -20.26
N GLY A 442 19.06 -24.12 -19.36
CA GLY A 442 19.32 -23.61 -18.02
C GLY A 442 20.42 -24.35 -17.29
N GLU A 443 20.95 -23.74 -16.24
CA GLU A 443 22.07 -24.25 -15.46
C GLU A 443 21.79 -24.11 -13.96
N GLY A 444 22.24 -25.08 -13.17
CA GLY A 444 21.98 -25.09 -11.74
C GLY A 444 23.07 -25.81 -10.95
N ALA A 445 23.56 -25.15 -9.90
CA ALA A 445 24.48 -25.73 -8.94
C ALA A 445 23.74 -26.33 -7.75
N GLY A 446 24.09 -27.56 -7.37
CA GLY A 446 23.50 -28.29 -6.25
C GLY A 446 24.52 -29.04 -5.41
N SER A 447 24.18 -29.25 -4.13
CA SER A 447 24.90 -30.17 -3.26
C SER A 447 24.55 -31.63 -3.52
N SER A 448 23.47 -31.88 -4.28
CA SER A 448 23.18 -33.19 -4.86
C SER A 448 22.87 -33.09 -6.35
N LEU A 449 23.05 -34.18 -7.08
CA LEU A 449 22.70 -34.27 -8.51
C LEU A 449 21.21 -33.94 -8.74
N ASN A 450 20.32 -34.38 -7.84
CA ASN A 450 18.89 -34.11 -7.93
C ASN A 450 18.58 -32.63 -7.69
N GLU A 451 19.24 -32.01 -6.71
CA GLU A 451 19.10 -30.59 -6.42
C GLU A 451 19.64 -29.71 -7.55
N GLY A 452 20.79 -30.07 -8.13
CA GLY A 452 21.34 -29.41 -9.33
C GLY A 452 20.36 -29.51 -10.51
N ARG A 453 19.78 -30.69 -10.75
CA ARG A 453 18.75 -30.91 -11.78
C ARG A 453 17.52 -30.02 -11.57
N VAL A 454 16.97 -29.98 -10.36
CA VAL A 454 15.77 -29.18 -10.03
C VAL A 454 16.06 -27.69 -10.19
N ARG A 455 17.24 -27.23 -9.75
CA ARG A 455 17.65 -25.82 -9.92
C ARG A 455 17.88 -25.44 -11.37
N ALA A 456 18.52 -26.29 -12.16
CA ALA A 456 18.74 -26.05 -13.58
C ALA A 456 17.41 -25.98 -14.35
N ALA A 457 16.45 -26.84 -14.00
CA ALA A 457 15.10 -26.77 -14.56
C ALA A 457 14.35 -25.48 -14.15
N ALA A 458 14.46 -25.08 -12.88
CA ALA A 458 13.86 -23.84 -12.40
C ALA A 458 14.51 -22.60 -13.06
N ASP A 459 15.82 -22.62 -13.30
CA ASP A 459 16.55 -21.57 -14.01
C ASP A 459 16.09 -21.43 -15.48
N ALA A 460 15.92 -22.55 -16.18
CA ALA A 460 15.34 -22.57 -17.52
C ALA A 460 13.93 -21.97 -17.55
N LEU A 461 13.06 -22.33 -16.59
CA LEU A 461 11.71 -21.76 -16.48
C LEU A 461 11.73 -20.26 -16.15
N ARG A 462 12.61 -19.81 -15.24
CA ARG A 462 12.77 -18.37 -14.95
C ARG A 462 13.20 -17.62 -16.20
N SER A 463 14.16 -18.15 -16.94
CA SER A 463 14.66 -17.53 -18.18
C SER A 463 13.57 -17.45 -19.24
N TRP A 464 12.70 -18.45 -19.34
CA TRP A 464 11.53 -18.42 -20.21
C TRP A 464 10.52 -17.32 -19.82
N TYR A 465 10.14 -17.27 -18.54
CA TYR A 465 9.13 -16.33 -18.05
C TYR A 465 9.63 -14.88 -17.93
N LEU A 466 10.92 -14.67 -17.65
CA LEU A 466 11.56 -13.35 -17.57
C LEU A 466 12.10 -12.87 -18.92
N TYR A 467 11.67 -13.47 -20.02
CA TYR A 467 11.91 -12.94 -21.35
C TYR A 467 11.44 -11.48 -21.42
N SER A 468 12.32 -10.61 -21.90
CA SER A 468 12.02 -9.20 -22.13
C SER A 468 12.45 -8.84 -23.56
N PRO A 469 11.57 -8.24 -24.36
CA PRO A 469 11.93 -7.78 -25.70
C PRO A 469 12.93 -6.60 -25.61
N MET A 470 13.54 -6.24 -26.73
CA MET A 470 14.42 -5.08 -26.79
C MET A 470 13.67 -3.81 -26.42
N GLU A 471 14.31 -2.91 -25.65
CA GLU A 471 13.70 -1.65 -25.19
C GLU A 471 13.16 -0.79 -26.34
N SER A 472 13.78 -0.84 -27.52
CA SER A 472 13.31 -0.13 -28.72
C SER A 472 11.98 -0.65 -29.27
N GLN A 473 11.60 -1.89 -28.95
CA GLN A 473 10.34 -2.52 -29.35
C GLN A 473 9.25 -2.33 -28.29
N ILE A 474 9.61 -1.91 -27.08
CA ILE A 474 8.65 -1.69 -25.99
C ILE A 474 7.94 -0.35 -26.22
N VAL A 475 6.69 -0.43 -26.67
CA VAL A 475 5.74 0.67 -26.72
C VAL A 475 4.61 0.39 -25.73
N LEU A 476 4.38 1.31 -24.79
CA LEU A 476 3.26 1.19 -23.86
C LEU A 476 1.97 1.63 -24.55
N PRO A 477 0.83 0.94 -24.35
CA PRO A 477 -0.47 1.37 -24.89
C PRO A 477 -0.78 2.81 -24.50
N SER A 478 -0.53 3.18 -23.25
CA SER A 478 -0.78 4.54 -22.79
C SER A 478 0.08 5.60 -23.47
N GLU A 479 1.25 5.28 -24.03
CA GLU A 479 2.09 6.25 -24.76
C GLU A 479 1.50 6.63 -26.13
N VAL A 480 0.66 5.77 -26.71
CA VAL A 480 0.05 5.99 -28.03
C VAL A 480 -1.41 6.43 -27.94
N GLU A 481 -2.01 6.39 -26.76
CA GLU A 481 -3.37 6.89 -26.50
C GLU A 481 -3.54 8.35 -26.95
N GLY A 482 -4.56 8.61 -27.77
CA GLY A 482 -4.85 9.95 -28.31
C GLY A 482 -4.07 10.34 -29.57
N SER A 483 -3.16 9.48 -30.07
CA SER A 483 -2.60 9.63 -31.42
C SER A 483 -3.55 9.02 -32.46
N SER A 484 -4.17 9.85 -33.29
CA SER A 484 -4.93 9.33 -34.44
C SER A 484 -3.95 8.70 -35.43
N SER A 485 -4.30 7.53 -35.97
CA SER A 485 -3.49 6.73 -36.91
C SER A 485 -3.11 7.46 -38.21
N SER A 486 -3.70 8.63 -38.47
CA SER A 486 -3.42 9.50 -39.61
C SER A 486 -2.17 10.38 -39.45
N ASP A 487 -1.67 10.54 -38.22
CA ASP A 487 -0.63 11.53 -37.90
C ASP A 487 0.76 10.89 -38.02
N SER A 488 1.18 10.67 -39.27
CA SER A 488 2.50 10.13 -39.61
C SER A 488 3.58 11.16 -39.26
N GLY A 489 4.17 11.04 -38.08
CA GLY A 489 5.50 11.58 -37.81
C GLY A 489 5.60 13.10 -37.65
N ASP A 490 4.50 13.81 -37.37
CA ASP A 490 4.62 15.22 -37.01
C ASP A 490 5.27 15.38 -35.63
N ASN A 491 6.44 16.01 -35.63
CA ASN A 491 7.17 16.40 -34.43
C ASN A 491 6.35 17.41 -33.63
N TRP A 492 5.57 16.94 -32.65
CA TRP A 492 4.93 17.83 -31.69
C TRP A 492 5.99 18.44 -30.78
N LYS A 493 6.17 19.75 -30.87
CA LYS A 493 6.98 20.52 -29.92
C LYS A 493 6.16 20.69 -28.64
N ASN A 494 6.62 20.14 -27.53
CA ASN A 494 6.02 20.49 -26.24
C ASN A 494 6.31 21.96 -25.89
N ALA A 495 5.56 22.52 -24.93
CA ALA A 495 5.70 23.92 -24.51
C ALA A 495 7.12 24.29 -24.01
N GLN A 496 7.97 23.29 -23.72
CA GLN A 496 9.38 23.44 -23.37
C GLN A 496 10.36 23.30 -24.56
N GLY A 497 9.87 23.21 -25.81
CA GLY A 497 10.71 23.18 -27.01
C GLY A 497 11.45 21.87 -27.27
N THR A 498 11.17 20.80 -26.51
CA THR A 498 11.72 19.47 -26.77
C THR A 498 10.82 18.72 -27.76
N THR A 499 11.42 18.29 -28.88
CA THR A 499 10.75 17.50 -29.93
C THR A 499 10.66 16.06 -29.48
N THR A 500 9.53 15.67 -28.90
CA THR A 500 9.22 14.25 -28.67
C THR A 500 8.45 13.74 -29.88
N THR A 501 9.11 12.91 -30.70
CA THR A 501 8.44 12.15 -31.76
C THR A 501 7.34 11.30 -31.15
N LYS A 502 6.08 11.45 -31.61
CA LYS A 502 4.99 10.54 -31.21
C LYS A 502 5.43 9.11 -31.55
N LYS A 503 5.47 8.22 -30.55
CA LYS A 503 5.81 6.81 -30.80
C LYS A 503 4.67 6.18 -31.60
N LYS A 504 5.00 5.48 -32.68
CA LYS A 504 4.02 4.70 -33.44
C LYS A 504 3.72 3.42 -32.66
N TRP A 505 2.44 3.01 -32.63
CA TRP A 505 2.06 1.72 -32.06
C TRP A 505 2.74 0.58 -32.83
N ILE A 506 3.40 -0.32 -32.07
CA ILE A 506 3.98 -1.55 -32.57
C ILE A 506 3.25 -2.69 -31.85
N PRO A 507 2.69 -3.67 -32.59
CA PRO A 507 2.05 -4.82 -31.96
C PRO A 507 3.02 -5.54 -31.02
N GLN A 508 2.62 -5.67 -29.76
CA GLN A 508 3.42 -6.32 -28.73
C GLN A 508 3.26 -7.84 -28.76
N TYR A 509 4.30 -8.55 -28.34
CA TYR A 509 4.22 -10.00 -28.17
C TYR A 509 3.23 -10.34 -27.05
N ILE A 510 2.26 -11.20 -27.34
CA ILE A 510 1.27 -11.70 -26.39
C ILE A 510 1.54 -13.18 -26.20
N ASP A 511 1.80 -13.59 -24.95
CA ASP A 511 2.02 -15.00 -24.64
C ASP A 511 0.70 -15.79 -24.60
N MET A 512 0.80 -17.09 -24.83
CA MET A 512 -0.34 -18.02 -24.76
C MET A 512 -0.71 -18.42 -23.32
N GLY A 513 0.05 -17.95 -22.33
CA GLY A 513 -0.19 -18.19 -20.90
C GLY A 513 0.81 -19.13 -20.26
N GLU A 514 0.74 -19.21 -18.92
CA GLU A 514 1.60 -20.06 -18.12
C GLU A 514 1.32 -21.56 -18.34
N ILE A 515 2.29 -22.39 -17.97
CA ILE A 515 2.14 -23.84 -18.04
C ILE A 515 1.33 -24.30 -16.83
N VAL A 516 0.22 -24.99 -17.08
CA VAL A 516 -0.63 -25.52 -16.02
C VAL A 516 -0.12 -26.90 -15.54
N ALA A 517 0.02 -27.02 -14.22
CA ALA A 517 0.47 -28.23 -13.53
C ALA A 517 -0.52 -29.40 -13.62
#